data_AF-A0A9N8PZ26-F1
#
_entry.id   AF-A0A9N8PZ26-F1
#
_cell.length_a   1.000
_cell.length_b   1.000
_cell.length_c   1.000
_cell.angle_alpha   90.00
_cell.angle_beta   90.00
_cell.angle_gamma   90.00
#
_symmetry.space_group_name_H-M   'P 1'
#
loop_
_entity.id
_entity.type
_entity.pdbx_description
1 polymer ?
#
loop_
_entity_poly.entity_id
_entity_poly.type
_entity_poly.pdbx_seq_one_letter_code
_entity_poly.pdbx_strand_id
1 'polypeptide(L)'
;MWRPTFTITRKVVLPSLKENVTLSKLLFSTKSRLPKSTSKLTLVSASIGVLIGAGYGGYTHYKVNVKKPFIPLENEEYAFFKEAPEYQTHYKVINDGDTSNLHLTLFQYRTCPFCCKVRAFLDSRGISYEIVEVDAVLRQAIKWSGYKKVPILLAKVDGGYQQLLDSTAIISVLETYFQDKTLELTDVIKFYPVSKYMTDSGSEATDIANKYFIMHNAQVPDEKERAAEIEEREWRQWADRVLVNTLSPNVYRTMSESLETFQWFEEAGGWKKFFPAWECALMVYIGAAAMYVISKRLKTRHKIKEDARESLYDAVNQWMAAVNKKGTPFLGGNKPNLADVTVFGVLSSIEGCTAFQDLKNNTDIDKWYTNIKSTIQRRMGKVIAVHA
;
A
#
# COMPACT_ATOMS: atom_id res chain seq x y z
N MET A 1 39.42 -75.47 12.49
CA MET A 1 39.38 -76.72 13.28
C MET A 1 37.97 -77.29 13.17
N TRP A 2 37.82 -78.40 12.44
CA TRP A 2 36.79 -79.45 12.56
C TRP A 2 35.29 -79.13 12.29
N ARG A 3 34.80 -79.62 11.14
CA ARG A 3 33.44 -80.18 10.88
C ARG A 3 33.38 -81.62 11.48
N PRO A 4 32.37 -82.52 11.26
CA PRO A 4 31.00 -82.50 10.65
C PRO A 4 29.95 -83.17 11.61
N THR A 5 28.66 -83.44 11.33
CA THR A 5 28.01 -84.54 10.53
C THR A 5 26.47 -84.38 10.69
N PHE A 6 25.56 -84.45 9.69
CA PHE A 6 25.12 -85.47 8.70
C PHE A 6 23.81 -86.23 9.08
N THR A 7 22.79 -86.08 8.20
CA THR A 7 21.72 -87.04 7.77
C THR A 7 20.64 -87.50 8.77
N ILE A 8 19.34 -87.66 8.43
CA ILE A 8 18.76 -88.64 7.47
C ILE A 8 17.40 -88.17 6.91
N THR A 9 17.15 -88.57 5.67
CA THR A 9 15.99 -88.45 4.79
C THR A 9 14.84 -89.43 5.10
N ARG A 10 13.59 -89.08 4.75
CA ARG A 10 12.68 -90.04 4.11
C ARG A 10 11.67 -89.36 3.17
N LYS A 11 11.77 -89.77 1.90
CA LYS A 11 10.82 -89.57 0.79
C LYS A 11 9.54 -90.41 1.01
N VAL A 12 8.51 -90.08 0.20
CA VAL A 12 7.51 -90.94 -0.48
C VAL A 12 6.11 -90.31 -0.32
N VAL A 13 5.22 -90.10 -1.29
CA VAL A 13 5.10 -90.30 -2.74
C VAL A 13 3.88 -89.44 -3.19
N LEU A 14 3.91 -88.89 -4.41
CA LEU A 14 2.74 -88.30 -5.11
C LEU A 14 1.93 -89.41 -5.80
N PRO A 15 0.63 -89.18 -6.04
CA PRO A 15 0.25 -89.11 -7.45
C PRO A 15 -0.73 -87.97 -7.79
N SER A 16 -0.38 -87.31 -8.88
CA SER A 16 -1.18 -86.69 -9.94
C SER A 16 -2.69 -86.99 -9.98
N LEU A 17 -3.51 -85.95 -10.21
CA LEU A 17 -4.32 -85.77 -11.43
C LEU A 17 -4.86 -84.31 -11.58
N LYS A 18 -4.64 -83.77 -12.79
CA LYS A 18 -5.35 -82.75 -13.62
C LYS A 18 -6.67 -82.15 -13.08
N GLU A 19 -7.16 -80.94 -13.39
CA GLU A 19 -6.98 -79.96 -14.48
C GLU A 19 -7.73 -78.65 -14.09
N ASN A 20 -7.14 -77.49 -14.38
CA ASN A 20 -7.74 -76.27 -14.98
C ASN A 20 -9.11 -75.64 -14.56
N VAL A 21 -9.02 -74.33 -14.22
CA VAL A 21 -9.80 -73.17 -14.76
C VAL A 21 -10.82 -72.41 -13.85
N THR A 22 -10.35 -71.22 -13.43
CA THR A 22 -10.94 -69.86 -13.29
C THR A 22 -12.24 -69.54 -12.52
N LEU A 23 -12.04 -68.77 -11.43
CA LEU A 23 -12.44 -67.35 -11.23
C LEU A 23 -13.91 -66.93 -11.46
N SER A 24 -14.61 -66.54 -10.39
CA SER A 24 -15.17 -65.17 -10.27
C SER A 24 -15.63 -64.82 -8.85
N LYS A 25 -15.29 -63.57 -8.49
CA LYS A 25 -15.74 -62.63 -7.44
C LYS A 25 -16.99 -63.00 -6.61
N LEU A 26 -16.91 -62.81 -5.29
CA LEU A 26 -17.58 -61.74 -4.51
C LEU A 26 -17.53 -62.03 -2.99
N LEU A 27 -17.16 -60.98 -2.24
CA LEU A 27 -17.56 -60.58 -0.88
C LEU A 27 -17.42 -61.58 0.29
N PHE A 28 -16.78 -61.13 1.37
CA PHE A 28 -17.38 -60.81 2.68
C PHE A 28 -16.22 -60.57 3.68
N SER A 29 -16.20 -59.39 4.32
CA SER A 29 -16.46 -59.22 5.76
C SER A 29 -15.61 -60.09 6.68
N THR A 30 -14.84 -59.45 7.56
CA THR A 30 -14.72 -59.89 8.96
C THR A 30 -14.18 -58.75 9.82
N LYS A 31 -14.90 -58.46 10.90
CA LYS A 31 -14.47 -57.63 12.03
C LYS A 31 -13.26 -58.25 12.71
N SER A 32 -12.36 -57.42 13.22
CA SER A 32 -11.63 -57.74 14.46
C SER A 32 -11.32 -56.48 15.27
N ARG A 33 -11.26 -56.69 16.59
CA ARG A 33 -11.34 -55.71 17.69
C ARG A 33 -10.01 -54.96 17.91
N LEU A 34 -10.13 -53.70 18.34
CA LEU A 34 -9.09 -52.85 18.91
C LEU A 34 -8.41 -53.45 20.17
N PRO A 35 -7.14 -53.11 20.43
CA PRO A 35 -6.65 -52.85 21.77
C PRO A 35 -6.62 -51.35 22.09
N LYS A 36 -6.92 -51.00 23.34
CA LYS A 36 -6.87 -49.64 23.91
C LYS A 36 -5.41 -49.25 24.19
N SER A 37 -4.99 -48.03 23.81
CA SER A 37 -4.11 -47.19 24.65
C SER A 37 -4.00 -45.75 24.15
N THR A 38 -4.26 -44.81 25.07
CA THR A 38 -3.86 -43.39 25.14
C THR A 38 -3.90 -42.49 23.89
N SER A 39 -5.01 -41.78 23.69
CA SER A 39 -5.06 -40.52 22.94
C SER A 39 -6.19 -39.60 23.43
N LYS A 40 -6.06 -39.09 24.66
CA LYS A 40 -6.85 -37.95 25.14
C LYS A 40 -6.05 -36.65 24.96
N LEU A 41 -5.77 -36.22 23.72
CA LEU A 41 -5.35 -34.82 23.48
C LEU A 41 -5.34 -34.36 22.00
N THR A 42 -6.37 -34.63 21.18
CA THR A 42 -6.38 -34.08 19.79
C THR A 42 -7.75 -33.73 19.18
N LEU A 43 -8.85 -33.68 19.96
CA LEU A 43 -10.19 -33.51 19.36
C LEU A 43 -11.00 -32.29 19.83
N VAL A 44 -10.40 -31.36 20.57
CA VAL A 44 -11.08 -30.12 21.03
C VAL A 44 -10.68 -28.89 20.20
N SER A 45 -9.58 -28.91 19.46
CA SER A 45 -9.12 -27.75 18.67
C SER A 45 -9.75 -27.65 17.27
N ALA A 46 -10.21 -28.76 16.67
CA ALA A 46 -10.76 -28.76 15.31
C ALA A 46 -12.25 -28.39 15.25
N SER A 47 -13.02 -28.60 16.31
CA SER A 47 -14.48 -28.40 16.35
C SER A 47 -14.88 -26.95 16.66
N ILE A 48 -14.06 -26.19 17.39
CA ILE A 48 -14.33 -24.76 17.69
C ILE A 48 -14.06 -23.87 16.46
N GLY A 49 -13.03 -24.18 15.66
CA GLY A 49 -12.68 -23.40 14.47
C GLY A 49 -13.71 -23.49 13.33
N VAL A 50 -14.39 -24.63 13.19
CA VAL A 50 -15.40 -24.84 12.14
C VAL A 50 -16.74 -24.19 12.50
N LEU A 51 -17.10 -24.15 13.79
CA LEU A 51 -18.35 -23.52 14.24
C LEU A 51 -18.30 -21.99 14.21
N ILE A 52 -17.14 -21.38 14.48
CA ILE A 52 -16.95 -19.92 14.33
C ILE A 52 -16.94 -19.52 12.84
N GLY A 53 -16.33 -20.33 11.97
CA GLY A 53 -16.26 -20.08 10.53
C GLY A 53 -17.62 -20.14 9.83
N ALA A 54 -18.48 -21.09 10.18
CA ALA A 54 -19.82 -21.22 9.59
C ALA A 54 -20.80 -20.15 10.13
N GLY A 55 -20.71 -19.80 11.41
CA GLY A 55 -21.55 -18.76 12.01
C GLY A 55 -21.25 -17.36 11.46
N TYR A 56 -19.96 -17.02 11.29
CA TYR A 56 -19.55 -15.74 10.72
C TYR A 56 -19.88 -15.66 9.22
N GLY A 57 -19.66 -16.74 8.46
CA GLY A 57 -20.00 -16.82 7.05
C GLY A 57 -21.51 -16.73 6.75
N GLY A 58 -22.35 -17.29 7.62
CA GLY A 58 -23.81 -17.15 7.52
C GLY A 58 -24.33 -15.76 7.90
N TYR A 59 -23.74 -15.16 8.95
CA TYR A 59 -24.11 -13.81 9.40
C TYR A 59 -23.71 -12.72 8.39
N THR A 60 -22.54 -12.84 7.74
CA THR A 60 -22.13 -11.92 6.68
C THR A 60 -23.00 -12.08 5.43
N HIS A 61 -23.43 -13.29 5.07
CA HIS A 61 -24.28 -13.52 3.90
C HIS A 61 -25.73 -13.02 4.11
N TYR A 62 -26.27 -13.10 5.32
CA TYR A 62 -27.63 -12.62 5.63
C TYR A 62 -27.73 -11.08 5.62
N LYS A 63 -26.69 -10.38 6.09
CA LYS A 63 -26.68 -8.89 6.12
C LYS A 63 -26.45 -8.24 4.74
N VAL A 64 -25.96 -9.00 3.76
CA VAL A 64 -25.67 -8.52 2.39
C VAL A 64 -26.94 -8.41 1.51
N ASN A 65 -28.03 -9.08 1.85
CA ASN A 65 -29.25 -9.11 1.01
C ASN A 65 -30.37 -8.16 1.42
N VAL A 66 -30.18 -7.30 2.43
CA VAL A 66 -31.13 -6.24 2.74
C VAL A 66 -30.62 -4.95 2.11
N LYS A 67 -31.07 -4.66 0.89
CA LYS A 67 -30.85 -3.36 0.22
C LYS A 67 -31.44 -2.26 1.11
N LYS A 68 -30.58 -1.57 1.88
CA LYS A 68 -30.93 -0.29 2.49
C LYS A 68 -30.62 0.84 1.50
N PRO A 69 -31.47 1.87 1.45
CA PRO A 69 -31.36 2.94 0.47
C PRO A 69 -30.09 3.76 0.68
N PHE A 70 -29.58 4.31 -0.42
CA PHE A 70 -28.51 5.30 -0.47
C PHE A 70 -28.90 6.53 0.34
N ILE A 71 -28.15 6.84 1.40
CA ILE A 71 -28.27 8.09 2.17
C ILE A 71 -26.95 8.86 1.97
N PRO A 72 -26.92 9.92 1.15
CA PRO A 72 -25.73 10.75 1.06
C PRO A 72 -25.75 11.91 2.08
N LEU A 73 -24.55 12.18 2.57
CA LEU A 73 -24.00 13.46 3.03
C LEU A 73 -24.46 14.02 4.38
N GLU A 74 -23.71 13.70 5.44
CA GLU A 74 -23.33 14.71 6.41
C GLU A 74 -21.87 15.07 6.10
N ASN A 75 -21.61 16.34 5.74
CA ASN A 75 -20.24 16.83 5.60
C ASN A 75 -19.68 16.93 7.02
N GLU A 76 -18.70 16.10 7.36
CA GLU A 76 -18.01 16.24 8.62
C GLU A 76 -16.91 17.32 8.48
N GLU A 77 -16.74 18.11 9.54
CA GLU A 77 -15.64 19.05 9.62
C GLU A 77 -14.31 18.30 9.80
N TYR A 78 -13.23 18.87 9.26
CA TYR A 78 -11.90 18.37 9.55
C TYR A 78 -11.62 18.47 11.05
N ALA A 79 -10.92 17.48 11.60
CA ALA A 79 -10.55 17.51 13.00
C ALA A 79 -9.62 18.70 13.30
N PHE A 80 -10.00 19.49 14.30
CA PHE A 80 -9.22 20.61 14.83
C PHE A 80 -8.85 20.30 16.28
N PHE A 81 -7.58 20.50 16.62
CA PHE A 81 -7.06 20.26 17.97
C PHE A 81 -6.55 21.56 18.56
N LYS A 82 -7.02 21.93 19.76
CA LYS A 82 -6.53 23.12 20.47
C LYS A 82 -5.06 22.99 20.88
N GLU A 83 -4.64 21.78 21.21
CA GLU A 83 -3.27 21.45 21.62
C GLU A 83 -2.69 20.41 20.66
N ALA A 84 -1.35 20.36 20.58
CA ALA A 84 -0.68 19.36 19.76
C ALA A 84 -0.98 17.96 20.32
N PRO A 85 -1.34 16.98 19.48
CA PRO A 85 -1.40 15.60 19.92
C PRO A 85 0.00 15.11 20.34
N GLU A 86 0.06 14.08 21.17
CA GLU A 86 1.32 13.47 21.58
C GLU A 86 1.92 12.63 20.43
N TYR A 87 3.12 12.98 20.00
CA TYR A 87 3.90 12.25 19.00
C TYR A 87 5.40 12.53 19.13
N GLN A 88 6.22 11.66 18.53
CA GLN A 88 7.66 11.83 18.44
C GLN A 88 8.08 12.12 16.99
N THR A 89 8.73 13.26 16.78
CA THR A 89 9.32 13.61 15.49
C THR A 89 10.60 12.82 15.26
N HIS A 90 10.72 12.21 14.08
CA HIS A 90 11.87 11.37 13.70
C HIS A 90 12.85 12.15 12.83
N TYR A 91 12.33 12.90 11.86
CA TYR A 91 13.14 13.73 10.97
C TYR A 91 12.55 15.13 10.81
N LYS A 92 13.41 16.08 10.43
CA LYS A 92 13.05 17.42 9.97
C LYS A 92 13.66 17.65 8.59
N VAL A 93 12.88 18.20 7.68
CA VAL A 93 13.36 18.75 6.43
C VAL A 93 13.38 20.26 6.60
N ILE A 94 14.57 20.84 6.62
CA ILE A 94 14.77 22.27 6.87
C ILE A 94 15.28 22.94 5.61
N ASN A 95 14.52 23.89 5.09
CA ASN A 95 14.94 24.78 4.02
C ASN A 95 15.03 26.21 4.53
N ASP A 96 16.24 26.76 4.55
CA ASP A 96 16.50 28.14 5.00
C ASP A 96 15.79 29.19 4.11
N GLY A 97 15.40 28.81 2.89
CA GLY A 97 14.64 29.65 1.95
C GLY A 97 13.11 29.51 2.04
N ASP A 98 12.58 28.76 3.01
CA ASP A 98 11.15 28.60 3.19
C ASP A 98 10.49 29.89 3.71
N THR A 99 9.53 30.41 2.96
CA THR A 99 8.75 31.63 3.27
C THR A 99 7.25 31.35 3.39
N SER A 100 6.87 30.10 3.61
CA SER A 100 5.48 29.70 3.77
C SER A 100 4.91 30.09 5.13
N ASN A 101 5.76 30.27 6.15
CA ASN A 101 5.37 30.44 7.55
C ASN A 101 4.49 29.30 8.08
N LEU A 102 4.50 28.15 7.42
CA LEU A 102 3.77 26.97 7.86
C LEU A 102 4.65 26.11 8.77
N HIS A 103 4.05 25.61 9.86
CA HIS A 103 4.64 24.53 10.64
C HIS A 103 3.85 23.25 10.37
N LEU A 104 4.47 22.34 9.62
CA LEU A 104 3.84 21.13 9.11
C LEU A 104 4.50 19.89 9.71
N THR A 105 3.67 18.94 10.18
CA THR A 105 4.12 17.62 10.62
C THR A 105 3.43 16.54 9.79
N LEU A 106 4.22 15.79 9.03
CA LEU A 106 3.77 14.70 8.17
C LEU A 106 3.90 13.34 8.87
N PHE A 107 2.78 12.72 9.15
CA PHE A 107 2.70 11.33 9.60
C PHE A 107 2.64 10.42 8.38
N GLN A 108 3.63 9.54 8.22
CA GLN A 108 3.78 8.74 7.02
C GLN A 108 4.29 7.33 7.25
N TYR A 109 4.23 6.53 6.19
CA TYR A 109 5.20 5.48 5.95
C TYR A 109 6.17 5.96 4.87
N ARG A 110 7.47 5.94 5.15
CA ARG A 110 8.50 6.40 4.21
C ARG A 110 8.31 5.89 2.78
N THR A 111 8.01 4.61 2.59
CA THR A 111 7.92 3.95 1.28
C THR A 111 6.48 3.84 0.74
N CYS A 112 5.50 4.50 1.36
CA CYS A 112 4.13 4.52 0.85
C CYS A 112 3.99 5.51 -0.31
N PRO A 113 3.42 5.10 -1.48
CA PRO A 113 3.27 5.99 -2.63
C PRO A 113 2.47 7.26 -2.33
N PHE A 114 1.44 7.17 -1.49
CA PHE A 114 0.65 8.33 -1.07
C PHE A 114 1.47 9.32 -0.23
N CYS A 115 2.38 8.82 0.62
CA CYS A 115 3.25 9.66 1.44
C CYS A 115 4.39 10.26 0.62
N CYS A 116 5.01 9.46 -0.26
CA CYS A 116 6.00 9.93 -1.22
C CYS A 116 5.45 11.05 -2.11
N LYS A 117 4.17 10.98 -2.48
CA LYS A 117 3.47 12.05 -3.22
C LYS A 117 3.46 13.38 -2.46
N VAL A 118 3.08 13.35 -1.18
CA VAL A 118 3.08 14.57 -0.33
C VAL A 118 4.49 15.09 -0.11
N ARG A 119 5.47 14.21 0.14
CA ARG A 119 6.88 14.61 0.26
C ARG A 119 7.40 15.25 -1.02
N ALA A 120 7.20 14.61 -2.17
CA ALA A 120 7.59 15.15 -3.47
C ALA A 120 7.00 16.55 -3.70
N PHE A 121 5.74 16.77 -3.30
CA PHE A 121 5.12 18.07 -3.35
C PHE A 121 5.80 19.10 -2.44
N LEU A 122 5.93 18.80 -1.14
CA LEU A 122 6.57 19.70 -0.18
C LEU A 122 8.01 20.04 -0.60
N ASP A 123 8.77 19.04 -1.01
CA ASP A 123 10.15 19.17 -1.48
C ASP A 123 10.22 20.02 -2.78
N SER A 124 9.27 19.86 -3.71
CA SER A 124 9.21 20.64 -4.96
C SER A 124 8.90 22.13 -4.74
N ARG A 125 8.24 22.43 -3.62
CA ARG A 125 7.91 23.79 -3.17
C ARG A 125 8.94 24.34 -2.18
N GLY A 126 9.90 23.54 -1.76
CA GLY A 126 10.93 23.94 -0.81
C GLY A 126 10.39 24.24 0.58
N ILE A 127 9.32 23.56 0.99
CA ILE A 127 8.68 23.77 2.29
C ILE A 127 9.40 22.95 3.36
N SER A 128 9.59 23.55 4.53
CA SER A 128 10.11 22.87 5.72
C SER A 128 9.00 22.10 6.41
N TYR A 129 9.30 20.88 6.84
CA TYR A 129 8.33 20.03 7.52
C TYR A 129 8.99 19.01 8.44
N GLU A 130 8.25 18.57 9.43
CA GLU A 130 8.61 17.48 10.33
C GLU A 130 8.03 16.16 9.81
N ILE A 131 8.70 15.06 10.10
CA ILE A 131 8.29 13.71 9.73
C ILE A 131 8.15 12.87 10.98
N VAL A 132 6.98 12.24 11.10
CA VAL A 132 6.69 11.18 12.06
C VAL A 132 6.52 9.89 11.28
N GLU A 133 7.47 8.96 11.43
CA GLU A 133 7.31 7.61 10.88
C GLU A 133 6.32 6.83 11.73
N VAL A 134 5.32 6.25 11.07
CA VAL A 134 4.25 5.49 11.71
C VAL A 134 4.56 4.00 11.60
N ASP A 135 4.46 3.28 12.71
CA ASP A 135 4.50 1.81 12.69
C ASP A 135 3.28 1.27 11.91
N ALA A 136 3.51 0.46 10.87
CA ALA A 136 2.44 0.00 9.98
C ALA A 136 1.45 -0.97 10.64
N VAL A 137 1.87 -1.62 11.73
CA VAL A 137 1.14 -2.66 12.47
C VAL A 137 0.40 -2.05 13.67
N LEU A 138 1.13 -1.42 14.59
CA LEU A 138 0.61 -0.88 15.85
C LEU A 138 0.05 0.53 15.70
N ARG A 139 0.51 1.30 14.70
CA ARG A 139 0.02 2.65 14.34
C ARG A 139 -0.09 3.61 15.53
N GLN A 140 0.83 3.49 16.49
CA GLN A 140 0.75 4.19 17.77
C GLN A 140 0.76 5.71 17.60
N ALA A 141 1.61 6.21 16.70
CA ALA A 141 1.79 7.63 16.39
C ALA A 141 0.54 8.33 15.82
N ILE A 142 -0.50 7.58 15.41
CA ILE A 142 -1.76 8.14 14.88
C ILE A 142 -2.98 7.68 15.68
N LYS A 143 -2.81 7.16 16.90
CA LYS A 143 -3.92 6.72 17.76
C LYS A 143 -4.88 7.86 18.11
N TRP A 144 -4.37 9.08 18.23
CA TRP A 144 -5.14 10.31 18.51
C TRP A 144 -6.10 10.70 17.38
N SER A 145 -5.83 10.28 16.14
CA SER A 145 -6.64 10.62 14.97
C SER A 145 -7.79 9.64 14.76
N GLY A 146 -9.00 10.13 14.46
CA GLY A 146 -10.11 9.27 13.99
C GLY A 146 -9.82 8.62 12.64
N TYR A 147 -8.96 9.23 11.82
CA TYR A 147 -8.49 8.70 10.55
C TYR A 147 -7.27 7.79 10.75
N LYS A 148 -7.38 6.51 10.37
CA LYS A 148 -6.37 5.46 10.63
C LYS A 148 -5.51 5.08 9.42
N LYS A 149 -5.39 5.98 8.44
CA LYS A 149 -4.54 5.84 7.24
C LYS A 149 -3.52 6.97 7.19
N VAL A 150 -2.46 6.78 6.41
CA VAL A 150 -1.42 7.79 6.12
C VAL A 150 -1.43 8.12 4.62
N PRO A 151 -0.98 9.32 4.20
CA PRO A 151 -0.45 10.39 5.04
C PRO A 151 -1.53 11.15 5.83
N ILE A 152 -1.13 11.66 7.00
CA ILE A 152 -1.83 12.72 7.73
C ILE A 152 -0.87 13.89 7.81
N LEU A 153 -1.31 15.09 7.46
CA LEU A 153 -0.53 16.31 7.65
C LEU A 153 -1.19 17.14 8.76
N LEU A 154 -0.43 17.44 9.80
CA LEU A 154 -0.86 18.33 10.86
C LEU A 154 -0.23 19.70 10.62
N ALA A 155 -1.05 20.73 10.45
CA ALA A 155 -0.60 22.10 10.26
C ALA A 155 -0.90 22.91 11.53
N LYS A 156 0.10 23.61 12.07
CA LYS A 156 -0.14 24.60 13.11
C LYS A 156 -0.81 25.82 12.47
N VAL A 157 -1.93 26.24 13.04
CA VAL A 157 -2.72 27.38 12.60
C VAL A 157 -3.08 28.24 13.82
N ASP A 158 -3.68 29.40 13.59
CA ASP A 158 -4.13 30.24 14.69
C ASP A 158 -5.14 29.51 15.58
N GLY A 159 -4.85 29.49 16.88
CA GLY A 159 -5.67 28.83 17.90
C GLY A 159 -5.49 27.31 18.03
N GLY A 160 -4.62 26.65 17.25
CA GLY A 160 -4.37 25.22 17.41
C GLY A 160 -3.72 24.52 16.21
N TYR A 161 -4.25 23.34 15.89
CA TYR A 161 -3.70 22.42 14.90
C TYR A 161 -4.81 21.87 14.00
N GLN A 162 -4.64 22.08 12.70
CA GLN A 162 -5.54 21.60 11.67
C GLN A 162 -5.02 20.28 11.11
N GLN A 163 -5.85 19.23 11.18
CA GLN A 163 -5.55 17.96 10.53
C GLN A 163 -6.01 17.96 9.07
N LEU A 164 -5.11 17.61 8.16
CA LEU A 164 -5.38 17.37 6.74
C LEU A 164 -5.21 15.87 6.41
N LEU A 165 -6.10 15.38 5.56
CA LEU A 165 -6.26 13.96 5.22
C LEU A 165 -6.21 13.79 3.70
N ASP A 166 -5.99 12.56 3.23
CA ASP A 166 -5.86 12.19 1.81
C ASP A 166 -4.68 12.90 1.11
N SER A 167 -3.75 12.11 0.57
CA SER A 167 -2.55 12.65 -0.08
C SER A 167 -2.82 13.63 -1.23
N THR A 168 -3.91 13.47 -1.98
CA THR A 168 -4.26 14.36 -3.10
C THR A 168 -4.89 15.63 -2.57
N ALA A 169 -5.79 15.52 -1.59
CA ALA A 169 -6.41 16.68 -0.97
C ALA A 169 -5.37 17.54 -0.23
N ILE A 170 -4.43 16.94 0.52
CA ILE A 170 -3.32 17.66 1.17
C ILE A 170 -2.58 18.53 0.14
N ILE A 171 -2.23 17.97 -1.02
CA ILE A 171 -1.54 18.70 -2.08
C ILE A 171 -2.40 19.84 -2.63
N SER A 172 -3.69 19.60 -2.88
CA SER A 172 -4.60 20.62 -3.43
C SER A 172 -4.89 21.76 -2.46
N VAL A 173 -5.07 21.45 -1.18
CA VAL A 173 -5.26 22.41 -0.10
C VAL A 173 -4.04 23.31 0.01
N LEU A 174 -2.83 22.72 0.08
CA LEU A 174 -1.60 23.50 0.20
C LEU A 174 -1.29 24.30 -1.07
N GLU A 175 -1.51 23.74 -2.26
CA GLU A 175 -1.32 24.48 -3.51
C GLU A 175 -2.27 25.68 -3.57
N THR A 176 -3.55 25.49 -3.24
CA THR A 176 -4.54 26.58 -3.16
C THR A 176 -4.09 27.67 -2.19
N TYR A 177 -3.64 27.27 -1.00
CA TYR A 177 -3.10 28.21 -0.01
C TYR A 177 -1.87 28.98 -0.53
N PHE A 178 -0.97 28.33 -1.29
CA PHE A 178 0.21 28.99 -1.84
C PHE A 178 -0.09 29.95 -3.00
N GLN A 179 -1.19 29.74 -3.71
CA GLN A 179 -1.61 30.64 -4.78
C GLN A 179 -2.27 31.91 -4.25
N ASP A 180 -2.99 31.81 -3.13
CA ASP A 180 -3.60 32.96 -2.47
C ASP A 180 -3.29 32.97 -0.97
N LYS A 181 -2.17 33.60 -0.61
CA LYS A 181 -1.73 33.77 0.78
C LYS A 181 -2.62 34.71 1.61
N THR A 182 -3.65 35.33 1.01
CA THR A 182 -4.63 36.14 1.78
C THR A 182 -5.64 35.27 2.52
N LEU A 183 -5.77 34.00 2.12
CA LEU A 183 -6.66 33.05 2.76
C LEU A 183 -5.93 32.31 3.89
N GLU A 184 -6.60 32.17 5.03
CA GLU A 184 -6.15 31.29 6.09
C GLU A 184 -6.33 29.82 5.69
N LEU A 185 -5.42 28.95 6.15
CA LEU A 185 -5.50 27.51 5.82
C LEU A 185 -6.83 26.89 6.28
N THR A 186 -7.40 27.37 7.40
CA THR A 186 -8.70 26.96 7.93
C THR A 186 -9.89 27.36 7.06
N ASP A 187 -9.73 28.37 6.19
CA ASP A 187 -10.74 28.73 5.20
C ASP A 187 -10.56 27.93 3.92
N VAL A 188 -9.31 27.71 3.49
CA VAL A 188 -9.01 26.92 2.29
C VAL A 188 -9.55 25.50 2.39
N ILE A 189 -9.45 24.86 3.55
CA ILE A 189 -9.97 23.48 3.75
C ILE A 189 -11.48 23.36 3.53
N LYS A 190 -12.25 24.45 3.69
CA LYS A 190 -13.71 24.43 3.51
C LYS A 190 -14.11 24.16 2.06
N PHE A 191 -13.21 24.43 1.11
CA PHE A 191 -13.40 24.09 -0.30
C PHE A 191 -13.26 22.59 -0.59
N TYR A 192 -12.79 21.80 0.38
CA TYR A 192 -12.52 20.37 0.27
C TYR A 192 -13.31 19.60 1.33
N PRO A 193 -14.65 19.59 1.31
CA PRO A 193 -15.43 18.97 2.38
C PRO A 193 -15.19 17.47 2.47
N VAL A 194 -15.11 16.97 3.71
CA VAL A 194 -14.91 15.56 4.03
C VAL A 194 -16.27 14.87 4.14
N SER A 195 -16.40 13.73 3.46
CA SER A 195 -17.56 12.86 3.54
C SER A 195 -17.14 11.48 4.03
N LYS A 196 -17.87 10.93 5.00
CA LYS A 196 -17.68 9.55 5.45
C LYS A 196 -18.86 8.71 5.00
N TYR A 197 -18.58 7.52 4.51
CA TYR A 197 -19.59 6.58 4.05
C TYR A 197 -19.17 5.15 4.34
N MET A 198 -20.15 4.26 4.46
CA MET A 198 -19.89 2.83 4.54
C MET A 198 -19.76 2.28 3.13
N THR A 199 -18.62 1.64 2.85
CA THR A 199 -18.40 0.88 1.62
C THR A 199 -19.29 -0.36 1.57
N ASP A 200 -19.47 -0.93 0.38
CA ASP A 200 -20.24 -2.17 0.16
C ASP A 200 -19.70 -3.36 0.98
N SER A 201 -18.42 -3.32 1.36
CA SER A 201 -17.78 -4.30 2.25
C SER A 201 -18.04 -4.07 3.75
N GLY A 202 -18.83 -3.05 4.12
CA GLY A 202 -19.12 -2.70 5.50
C GLY A 202 -17.99 -1.96 6.24
N SER A 203 -16.96 -1.52 5.52
CA SER A 203 -15.88 -0.68 6.07
C SER A 203 -16.16 0.81 5.89
N GLU A 204 -15.84 1.61 6.89
CA GLU A 204 -15.91 3.07 6.81
C GLU A 204 -14.85 3.59 5.83
N ALA A 205 -15.27 4.43 4.89
CA ALA A 205 -14.41 5.13 3.97
C ALA A 205 -14.63 6.64 4.10
N THR A 206 -13.55 7.37 3.87
CA THR A 206 -13.54 8.83 3.84
C THR A 206 -13.20 9.25 2.42
N ASP A 207 -14.01 10.11 1.83
CA ASP A 207 -13.71 10.78 0.57
C ASP A 207 -13.78 12.29 0.75
N ILE A 208 -12.94 13.00 0.01
CA ILE A 208 -12.79 14.45 0.09
C ILE A 208 -13.20 15.02 -1.26
N ALA A 209 -14.27 15.80 -1.25
CA ALA A 209 -14.75 16.43 -2.47
C ALA A 209 -13.69 17.42 -2.99
N ASN A 210 -13.69 17.62 -4.30
CA ASN A 210 -12.80 18.56 -4.98
C ASN A 210 -11.30 18.27 -4.82
N LYS A 211 -10.87 17.11 -4.28
CA LYS A 211 -9.46 16.84 -3.99
C LYS A 211 -8.49 16.96 -5.17
N TYR A 212 -8.95 16.97 -6.41
CA TYR A 212 -8.15 17.18 -7.61
C TYR A 212 -8.24 18.60 -8.22
N PHE A 213 -8.98 19.51 -7.57
CA PHE A 213 -9.15 20.90 -8.00
C PHE A 213 -8.25 21.80 -7.16
N ILE A 214 -7.59 22.75 -7.82
CA ILE A 214 -6.98 23.89 -7.15
C ILE A 214 -8.01 25.03 -7.21
N MET A 215 -8.24 25.70 -6.08
CA MET A 215 -9.23 26.78 -6.03
C MET A 215 -8.57 28.10 -6.37
N HIS A 216 -9.22 28.88 -7.23
CA HIS A 216 -8.76 30.18 -7.68
C HIS A 216 -9.85 31.22 -7.40
N ASN A 217 -9.48 32.38 -6.86
CA ASN A 217 -10.41 33.50 -6.65
C ASN A 217 -10.71 34.28 -7.94
N ALA A 218 -9.86 34.16 -8.97
CA ALA A 218 -10.06 34.77 -10.28
C ALA A 218 -10.61 33.77 -11.29
N GLN A 219 -11.44 34.24 -12.23
CA GLN A 219 -11.77 33.43 -13.41
C GLN A 219 -10.49 33.16 -14.19
N VAL A 220 -10.17 31.88 -14.46
CA VAL A 220 -9.07 31.49 -15.35
C VAL A 220 -9.30 32.18 -16.71
N PRO A 221 -8.52 33.22 -17.06
CA PRO A 221 -8.85 34.09 -18.19
C PRO A 221 -8.57 33.40 -19.53
N ASP A 222 -7.60 32.48 -19.55
CA ASP A 222 -7.08 31.84 -20.75
C ASP A 222 -7.60 30.40 -20.90
N GLU A 223 -8.15 30.09 -22.07
CA GLU A 223 -8.59 28.74 -22.43
C GLU A 223 -7.43 27.74 -22.39
N LYS A 224 -6.22 28.19 -22.70
CA LYS A 224 -5.01 27.35 -22.65
C LYS A 224 -4.64 26.94 -21.23
N GLU A 225 -4.74 27.87 -20.27
CA GLU A 225 -4.48 27.59 -18.85
C GLU A 225 -5.52 26.60 -18.31
N ARG A 226 -6.80 26.82 -18.64
CA ARG A 226 -7.89 25.90 -18.29
C ARG A 226 -7.64 24.49 -18.85
N ALA A 227 -7.20 24.38 -20.10
CA ALA A 227 -6.87 23.09 -20.71
C ALA A 227 -5.70 22.39 -20.01
N ALA A 228 -4.68 23.15 -19.59
CA ALA A 228 -3.54 22.62 -18.83
C ALA A 228 -3.95 22.13 -17.44
N GLU A 229 -4.84 22.85 -16.74
CA GLU A 229 -5.39 22.42 -15.44
C GLU A 229 -6.23 21.16 -15.54
N ILE A 230 -7.05 21.05 -16.60
CA ILE A 230 -7.85 19.83 -16.86
C ILE A 230 -6.91 18.64 -17.11
N GLU A 231 -5.89 18.80 -17.93
CA GLU A 231 -4.93 17.74 -18.21
C GLU A 231 -4.14 17.34 -16.96
N GLU A 232 -3.64 18.32 -16.19
CA GLU A 232 -2.97 18.04 -14.91
C GLU A 232 -3.89 17.24 -13.98
N ARG A 233 -5.15 17.64 -13.87
CA ARG A 233 -6.16 16.97 -13.06
C ARG A 233 -6.38 15.51 -13.50
N GLU A 234 -6.52 15.27 -14.80
CA GLU A 234 -6.69 13.93 -15.36
C GLU A 234 -5.50 13.03 -15.01
N TRP A 235 -4.28 13.53 -15.13
CA TRP A 235 -3.08 12.77 -14.82
C TRP A 235 -2.88 12.52 -13.32
N ARG A 236 -3.28 13.46 -12.46
CA ARG A 236 -3.31 13.24 -11.01
C ARG A 236 -4.32 12.15 -10.63
N GLN A 237 -5.49 12.14 -11.25
CA GLN A 237 -6.48 11.07 -11.06
C GLN A 237 -5.97 9.73 -11.58
N TRP A 238 -5.34 9.73 -12.75
CA TRP A 238 -4.74 8.54 -13.35
C TRP A 238 -3.65 7.95 -12.45
N ALA A 239 -2.79 8.77 -11.85
CA ALA A 239 -1.74 8.30 -10.96
C ALA A 239 -2.32 7.52 -9.76
N ASP A 240 -3.38 8.05 -9.14
CA ASP A 240 -4.03 7.41 -7.99
C ASP A 240 -4.84 6.15 -8.37
N ARG A 241 -5.48 6.14 -9.55
CA ARG A 241 -6.43 5.09 -9.96
C ARG A 241 -5.79 3.98 -10.78
N VAL A 242 -4.71 4.28 -11.49
CA VAL A 242 -4.03 3.35 -12.40
C VAL A 242 -2.64 3.05 -11.89
N LEU A 243 -1.76 4.05 -11.83
CA LEU A 243 -0.34 3.83 -11.55
C LEU A 243 -0.09 3.21 -10.17
N VAL A 244 -0.71 3.72 -9.10
CA VAL A 244 -0.54 3.16 -7.75
C VAL A 244 -0.96 1.69 -7.69
N ASN A 245 -2.00 1.31 -8.43
CA ASN A 245 -2.54 -0.04 -8.41
C ASN A 245 -1.65 -1.06 -9.15
N THR A 246 -0.68 -0.60 -9.97
CA THR A 246 0.31 -1.49 -10.59
C THR A 246 1.50 -1.78 -9.68
N LEU A 247 1.80 -0.93 -8.68
CA LEU A 247 3.01 -1.04 -7.86
C LEU A 247 3.03 -2.30 -6.98
N SER A 248 2.00 -2.51 -6.15
CA SER A 248 1.98 -3.63 -5.20
C SER A 248 2.07 -5.01 -5.88
N PRO A 249 1.32 -5.30 -6.97
CA PRO A 249 1.50 -6.53 -7.74
C PRO A 249 2.91 -6.71 -8.32
N ASN A 250 3.64 -5.62 -8.56
CA ASN A 250 4.99 -5.64 -9.10
C ASN A 250 6.05 -5.89 -8.03
N VAL A 251 6.05 -5.15 -6.93
CA VAL A 251 7.11 -5.29 -5.90
C VAL A 251 6.94 -6.55 -5.04
N TYR A 252 5.73 -7.11 -4.98
CA TYR A 252 5.42 -8.35 -4.24
C TYR A 252 5.10 -9.53 -5.16
N ARG A 253 5.69 -9.57 -6.36
CA ARG A 253 5.36 -10.57 -7.40
C ARG A 253 5.76 -11.99 -6.98
N THR A 254 6.93 -12.12 -6.36
CA THR A 254 7.46 -13.37 -5.80
C THR A 254 7.73 -13.20 -4.30
N MET A 255 7.89 -14.30 -3.56
CA MET A 255 8.22 -14.21 -2.13
C MET A 255 9.58 -13.54 -1.89
N SER A 256 10.55 -13.79 -2.78
CA SER A 256 11.88 -13.16 -2.71
C SER A 256 11.80 -11.66 -2.92
N GLU A 257 11.12 -11.21 -3.99
CA GLU A 257 10.91 -9.77 -4.25
C GLU A 257 10.14 -9.10 -3.10
N SER A 258 9.20 -9.82 -2.49
CA SER A 258 8.45 -9.31 -1.36
C SER A 258 9.33 -9.09 -0.13
N LEU A 259 10.18 -10.06 0.21
CA LEU A 259 11.11 -9.93 1.32
C LEU A 259 12.14 -8.82 1.07
N GLU A 260 12.71 -8.76 -0.14
CA GLU A 260 13.63 -7.69 -0.57
C GLU A 260 12.98 -6.32 -0.42
N THR A 261 11.72 -6.18 -0.86
CA THR A 261 10.96 -4.93 -0.76
C THR A 261 10.80 -4.50 0.70
N PHE A 262 10.47 -5.42 1.60
CA PHE A 262 10.34 -5.10 3.03
C PHE A 262 11.68 -4.81 3.71
N GLN A 263 12.78 -5.44 3.28
CA GLN A 263 14.12 -5.10 3.74
C GLN A 263 14.50 -3.68 3.31
N TRP A 264 14.20 -3.30 2.07
CA TRP A 264 14.37 -1.93 1.61
C TRP A 264 13.47 -0.94 2.38
N PHE A 265 12.23 -1.32 2.74
CA PHE A 265 11.36 -0.47 3.56
C PHE A 265 11.94 -0.21 4.95
N GLU A 266 12.50 -1.26 5.57
CA GLU A 266 13.17 -1.16 6.86
C GLU A 266 14.36 -0.19 6.82
N GLU A 267 15.19 -0.30 5.77
CA GLU A 267 16.34 0.57 5.57
C GLU A 267 15.92 2.02 5.26
N ALA A 268 15.04 2.20 4.27
CA ALA A 268 14.59 3.52 3.82
C ALA A 268 13.86 4.28 4.93
N GLY A 269 13.02 3.58 5.71
CA GLY A 269 12.29 4.13 6.84
C GLY A 269 13.12 4.30 8.12
N GLY A 270 14.37 3.80 8.13
CA GLY A 270 15.23 3.86 9.31
C GLY A 270 14.66 3.09 10.51
N TRP A 271 13.85 2.05 10.29
CA TRP A 271 13.05 1.40 11.34
C TRP A 271 13.90 0.88 12.50
N LYS A 272 15.11 0.37 12.23
CA LYS A 272 16.05 -0.10 13.27
C LYS A 272 16.48 0.99 14.27
N LYS A 273 16.33 2.27 13.92
CA LYS A 273 16.67 3.41 14.79
C LYS A 273 15.52 3.80 15.71
N PHE A 274 14.29 3.48 15.34
CA PHE A 274 13.09 4.04 15.96
C PHE A 274 12.18 3.00 16.59
N PHE A 275 12.20 1.77 16.08
CA PHE A 275 11.36 0.68 16.55
C PHE A 275 12.19 -0.44 17.14
N PRO A 276 11.67 -1.17 18.16
CA PRO A 276 12.31 -2.36 18.70
C PRO A 276 12.61 -3.41 17.62
N ALA A 277 13.74 -4.10 17.73
CA ALA A 277 14.17 -5.08 16.73
C ALA A 277 13.14 -6.19 16.46
N TRP A 278 12.34 -6.58 17.46
CA TRP A 278 11.28 -7.58 17.29
C TRP A 278 10.08 -7.04 16.49
N GLU A 279 9.74 -5.75 16.63
CA GLU A 279 8.70 -5.09 15.83
C GLU A 279 9.16 -4.97 14.37
N CYS A 280 10.42 -4.57 14.15
CA CYS A 280 11.03 -4.56 12.82
C CYS A 280 10.99 -5.94 12.16
N ALA A 281 11.42 -6.99 12.88
CA ALA A 281 11.38 -8.36 12.35
C ALA A 281 9.94 -8.79 12.02
N LEU A 282 8.97 -8.48 12.88
CA LEU A 282 7.56 -8.76 12.63
C LEU A 282 7.07 -8.04 11.36
N MET A 283 7.33 -6.75 11.24
CA MET A 283 6.95 -5.95 10.08
C MET A 283 7.55 -6.49 8.79
N VAL A 284 8.83 -6.86 8.80
CA VAL A 284 9.54 -7.34 7.60
C VAL A 284 9.02 -8.72 7.19
N TYR A 285 9.09 -9.73 8.07
CA TYR A 285 8.82 -11.11 7.66
C TYR A 285 7.32 -11.40 7.51
N ILE A 286 6.50 -10.97 8.48
CA ILE A 286 5.05 -11.19 8.41
C ILE A 286 4.44 -10.27 7.35
N GLY A 287 4.90 -9.02 7.27
CA GLY A 287 4.48 -8.09 6.23
C GLY A 287 4.76 -8.60 4.83
N ALA A 288 5.98 -9.10 4.56
CA ALA A 288 6.34 -9.67 3.26
C ALA A 288 5.46 -10.87 2.89
N ALA A 289 5.21 -11.79 3.83
CA ALA A 289 4.35 -12.94 3.58
C ALA A 289 2.89 -12.53 3.30
N ALA A 290 2.35 -11.59 4.09
CA ALA A 290 1.00 -11.07 3.92
C ALA A 290 0.85 -10.33 2.58
N MET A 291 1.80 -9.45 2.24
CA MET A 291 1.76 -8.67 1.01
C MET A 291 1.93 -9.52 -0.23
N TYR A 292 2.71 -10.61 -0.18
CA TYR A 292 2.75 -11.59 -1.28
C TYR A 292 1.36 -12.19 -1.57
N VAL A 293 0.59 -12.53 -0.54
CA VAL A 293 -0.77 -13.08 -0.73
C VAL A 293 -1.75 -11.99 -1.18
N ILE A 294 -1.68 -10.81 -0.57
CA ILE A 294 -2.53 -9.67 -0.91
C ILE A 294 -2.26 -9.20 -2.35
N SER A 295 -1.01 -9.19 -2.81
CA SER A 295 -0.63 -8.75 -4.15
C SER A 295 -1.26 -9.62 -5.23
N LYS A 296 -1.42 -10.94 -5.01
CA LYS A 296 -2.14 -11.82 -5.93
C LYS A 296 -3.63 -11.47 -6.02
N ARG A 297 -4.26 -11.13 -4.89
CA ARG A 297 -5.66 -10.66 -4.89
C ARG A 297 -5.81 -9.30 -5.57
N LEU A 298 -4.85 -8.39 -5.35
CA LEU A 298 -4.81 -7.08 -6.00
C LEU A 298 -4.60 -7.22 -7.51
N LYS A 299 -3.73 -8.13 -7.96
CA LYS A 299 -3.53 -8.45 -9.38
C LYS A 299 -4.86 -8.77 -10.05
N THR A 300 -5.67 -9.66 -9.47
CA THR A 300 -6.99 -10.00 -9.99
C THR A 300 -7.99 -8.85 -9.88
N ARG A 301 -8.05 -8.15 -8.73
CA ARG A 301 -8.99 -7.04 -8.51
C ARG A 301 -8.79 -5.89 -9.50
N HIS A 302 -7.53 -5.53 -9.75
CA HIS A 302 -7.17 -4.42 -10.61
C HIS A 302 -6.94 -4.83 -12.07
N LYS A 303 -7.28 -6.08 -12.44
CA LYS A 303 -7.14 -6.62 -13.80
C LYS A 303 -5.74 -6.44 -14.38
N ILE A 304 -4.73 -6.61 -13.53
CA ILE A 304 -3.32 -6.59 -13.92
C ILE A 304 -3.05 -7.82 -14.80
N LYS A 305 -2.27 -7.64 -15.87
CA LYS A 305 -1.88 -8.70 -16.80
C LYS A 305 -1.20 -9.86 -16.09
N GLU A 306 -1.07 -11.00 -16.78
CA GLU A 306 -0.43 -12.18 -16.19
C GLU A 306 1.00 -11.90 -15.75
N ASP A 307 1.77 -11.18 -16.58
CA ASP A 307 2.97 -10.52 -16.11
C ASP A 307 2.64 -9.14 -15.52
N ALA A 308 2.91 -8.98 -14.23
CA ALA A 308 2.72 -7.71 -13.54
C ALA A 308 3.64 -6.63 -14.12
N ARG A 309 4.85 -7.00 -14.59
CA ARG A 309 5.83 -6.06 -15.14
C ARG A 309 5.30 -5.35 -16.39
N GLU A 310 4.68 -6.10 -17.31
CA GLU A 310 4.06 -5.50 -18.49
C GLU A 310 3.01 -4.44 -18.14
N SER A 311 2.18 -4.67 -17.10
CA SER A 311 1.18 -3.66 -16.70
C SER A 311 1.81 -2.39 -16.15
N LEU A 312 2.96 -2.50 -15.49
CA LEU A 312 3.73 -1.34 -15.04
C LEU A 312 4.38 -0.63 -16.23
N TYR A 313 4.94 -1.37 -17.18
CA TYR A 313 5.53 -0.81 -18.40
C TYR A 313 4.48 -0.09 -19.24
N ASP A 314 3.30 -0.68 -19.44
CA ASP A 314 2.19 -0.05 -20.16
C ASP A 314 1.77 1.27 -19.51
N ALA A 315 1.61 1.29 -18.18
CA ALA A 315 1.24 2.50 -17.45
C ALA A 315 2.32 3.60 -17.60
N VAL A 316 3.59 3.23 -17.49
CA VAL A 316 4.69 4.19 -17.60
C VAL A 316 4.90 4.65 -19.04
N ASN A 317 4.72 3.78 -20.03
CA ASN A 317 4.74 4.15 -21.45
C ASN A 317 3.56 5.06 -21.79
N GLN A 318 2.38 4.85 -21.20
CA GLN A 318 1.23 5.74 -21.34
C GLN A 318 1.57 7.16 -20.82
N TRP A 319 2.21 7.25 -19.65
CA TRP A 319 2.70 8.51 -19.10
C TRP A 319 3.74 9.16 -20.01
N MET A 320 4.76 8.42 -20.44
CA MET A 320 5.82 8.93 -21.30
C MET A 320 5.28 9.38 -22.68
N ALA A 321 4.29 8.69 -23.23
CA ALA A 321 3.63 9.13 -24.46
C ALA A 321 2.96 10.50 -24.30
N ALA A 322 2.38 10.78 -23.13
CA ALA A 322 1.76 12.07 -22.84
C ALA A 322 2.79 13.20 -22.72
N VAL A 323 3.89 12.95 -21.99
CA VAL A 323 5.01 13.89 -21.87
C VAL A 323 5.66 14.14 -23.24
N ASN A 324 5.92 13.07 -24.01
CA ASN A 324 6.52 13.17 -25.34
C ASN A 324 5.62 13.91 -26.33
N LYS A 325 4.29 13.75 -26.24
CA LYS A 325 3.32 14.49 -27.06
C LYS A 325 3.40 16.01 -26.82
N LYS A 326 3.77 16.45 -25.61
CA LYS A 326 4.03 17.87 -25.33
C LYS A 326 5.34 18.37 -25.93
N GLY A 327 6.31 17.49 -26.18
CA GLY A 327 7.64 17.85 -26.68
C GLY A 327 8.48 18.67 -25.69
N THR A 328 8.14 18.62 -24.40
CA THR A 328 8.82 19.38 -23.33
C THR A 328 9.40 18.43 -22.27
N PRO A 329 10.31 18.88 -21.38
CA PRO A 329 10.93 18.00 -20.40
C PRO A 329 9.96 17.35 -19.41
N PHE A 330 8.81 17.99 -19.16
CA PHE A 330 7.78 17.58 -18.20
C PHE A 330 6.39 17.77 -18.83
N LEU A 331 5.35 17.15 -18.27
CA LEU A 331 3.97 17.42 -18.70
C LEU A 331 3.61 18.90 -18.51
N GLY A 332 4.10 19.52 -17.42
CA GLY A 332 3.97 20.95 -17.12
C GLY A 332 4.77 21.90 -18.01
N GLY A 333 5.47 21.39 -19.03
CA GLY A 333 6.33 22.20 -19.89
C GLY A 333 7.78 22.22 -19.41
N ASN A 334 8.33 23.43 -19.24
CA ASN A 334 9.73 23.62 -18.80
C ASN A 334 9.93 23.38 -17.29
N LYS A 335 8.85 23.43 -16.51
CA LYS A 335 8.84 23.15 -15.07
C LYS A 335 7.82 22.04 -14.81
N PRO A 336 8.06 21.14 -13.84
CA PRO A 336 7.10 20.10 -13.50
C PRO A 336 5.84 20.74 -12.90
N ASN A 337 4.67 20.25 -13.30
CA ASN A 337 3.39 20.61 -12.69
C ASN A 337 3.01 19.59 -11.58
N LEU A 338 1.81 19.71 -10.99
CA LEU A 338 1.42 18.78 -9.92
C LEU A 338 1.24 17.34 -10.40
N ALA A 339 0.90 17.12 -11.68
CA ALA A 339 0.82 15.79 -12.24
C ALA A 339 2.21 15.14 -12.34
N ASP A 340 3.21 15.88 -12.84
CA ASP A 340 4.60 15.40 -12.87
C ASP A 340 5.10 15.03 -11.47
N VAL A 341 4.91 15.93 -10.50
CA VAL A 341 5.28 15.73 -9.09
C VAL A 341 4.55 14.53 -8.49
N THR A 342 3.28 14.36 -8.84
CA THR A 342 2.45 13.24 -8.37
C THR A 342 2.96 11.90 -8.90
N VAL A 343 3.18 11.79 -10.20
CA VAL A 343 3.70 10.57 -10.83
C VAL A 343 5.09 10.23 -10.31
N PHE A 344 5.96 11.24 -10.16
CA PHE A 344 7.27 11.06 -9.56
C PHE A 344 7.17 10.55 -8.12
N GLY A 345 6.33 11.17 -7.30
CA GLY A 345 6.09 10.75 -5.92
C GLY A 345 5.65 9.29 -5.85
N VAL A 346 4.70 8.87 -6.69
CA VAL A 346 4.26 7.47 -6.76
C VAL A 346 5.40 6.53 -7.15
N LEU A 347 6.16 6.82 -8.21
CA LEU A 347 7.27 5.95 -8.65
C LEU A 347 8.44 5.91 -7.65
N SER A 348 8.73 7.02 -6.97
CA SER A 348 9.80 7.08 -5.97
C SER A 348 9.58 6.13 -4.78
N SER A 349 8.34 5.68 -4.57
CA SER A 349 8.00 4.70 -3.53
C SER A 349 8.53 3.30 -3.78
N ILE A 350 9.03 3.01 -4.98
CA ILE A 350 9.62 1.70 -5.32
C ILE A 350 11.06 1.83 -5.83
N GLU A 351 11.69 3.00 -5.69
CA GLU A 351 12.98 3.33 -6.29
C GLU A 351 14.10 2.33 -5.93
N GLY A 352 14.10 1.81 -4.70
CA GLY A 352 15.09 0.84 -4.24
C GLY A 352 14.76 -0.62 -4.55
N CYS A 353 13.60 -0.91 -5.14
CA CYS A 353 13.18 -2.28 -5.46
C CYS A 353 13.73 -2.72 -6.83
N THR A 354 13.95 -4.02 -7.00
CA THR A 354 14.24 -4.64 -8.31
C THR A 354 13.22 -4.23 -9.39
N ALA A 355 11.94 -4.08 -9.04
CA ALA A 355 10.89 -3.67 -9.96
C ALA A 355 11.15 -2.30 -10.63
N PHE A 356 11.80 -1.36 -9.93
CA PHE A 356 12.11 -0.05 -10.50
C PHE A 356 13.33 -0.10 -11.42
N GLN A 357 14.31 -0.95 -11.11
CA GLN A 357 15.45 -1.18 -12.01
C GLN A 357 14.99 -1.86 -13.30
N ASP A 358 14.13 -2.88 -13.19
CA ASP A 358 13.47 -3.50 -14.35
C ASP A 358 12.70 -2.47 -15.19
N LEU A 359 11.93 -1.60 -14.54
CA LEU A 359 11.19 -0.53 -15.22
C LEU A 359 12.10 0.40 -16.01
N LYS A 360 13.22 0.85 -15.42
CA LYS A 360 14.20 1.70 -16.09
C LYS A 360 14.85 1.02 -17.30
N ASN A 361 15.09 -0.28 -17.22
CA ASN A 361 15.75 -1.03 -18.29
C ASN A 361 14.82 -1.35 -19.47
N ASN A 362 13.50 -1.32 -19.26
CA ASN A 362 12.50 -1.72 -20.26
C ASN A 362 11.61 -0.57 -20.75
N THR A 363 11.84 0.66 -20.29
CA THR A 363 11.07 1.85 -20.70
C THR A 363 11.96 3.10 -20.77
N ASP A 364 11.51 4.13 -21.49
CA ASP A 364 12.24 5.40 -21.64
C ASP A 364 12.06 6.37 -20.46
N ILE A 365 11.57 5.89 -19.31
CA ILE A 365 11.21 6.73 -18.16
C ILE A 365 12.41 7.38 -17.47
N ASP A 366 13.60 6.77 -17.57
CA ASP A 366 14.75 7.13 -16.73
C ASP A 366 15.18 8.59 -16.89
N LYS A 367 15.16 9.09 -18.13
CA LYS A 367 15.50 10.48 -18.42
C LYS A 367 14.54 11.45 -17.75
N TRP A 368 13.23 11.22 -17.89
CA TRP A 368 12.22 12.06 -17.24
C TRP A 368 12.33 11.97 -15.72
N TYR A 369 12.47 10.77 -15.18
CA TYR A 369 12.54 10.53 -13.73
C TYR A 369 13.76 11.20 -13.08
N THR A 370 14.94 11.09 -13.71
CA THR A 370 16.17 11.75 -13.23
C THR A 370 16.07 13.28 -13.32
N ASN A 371 15.45 13.80 -14.37
CA ASN A 371 15.23 15.25 -14.54
C ASN A 371 14.31 15.84 -13.46
N ILE A 372 13.20 15.17 -13.14
CA ILE A 372 12.31 15.65 -12.09
C ILE A 372 12.93 15.47 -10.70
N LYS A 373 13.60 14.34 -10.45
CA LYS A 373 14.31 14.08 -9.20
C LYS A 373 15.32 15.19 -8.90
N SER A 374 16.18 15.52 -9.87
CA SER A 374 17.15 16.61 -9.73
C SER A 374 16.50 17.99 -9.59
N THR A 375 15.35 18.22 -10.22
CA THR A 375 14.60 19.48 -10.08
C THR A 375 14.00 19.64 -8.68
N ILE A 376 13.46 18.57 -8.10
CA ILE A 376 12.93 18.57 -6.72
C ILE A 376 14.08 18.67 -5.72
N GLN A 377 15.14 17.89 -5.88
CA GLN A 377 16.31 17.89 -4.97
C GLN A 377 16.98 19.26 -4.86
N ARG A 378 16.98 20.08 -5.92
CA ARG A 378 17.51 21.45 -5.88
C ARG A 378 16.71 22.39 -4.97
N ARG A 379 15.45 22.07 -4.66
CA ARG A 379 14.56 22.86 -3.80
C ARG A 379 14.34 22.23 -2.43
N MET A 380 14.56 20.92 -2.32
CA MET A 380 14.41 20.15 -1.10
C MET A 380 15.33 20.70 0.01
N GLY A 381 14.78 20.80 1.22
CA GLY A 381 15.54 21.14 2.42
C GLY A 381 16.53 20.05 2.85
N LYS A 382 17.42 20.39 3.78
CA LYS A 382 18.34 19.43 4.41
C LYS A 382 17.55 18.53 5.36
N VAL A 383 17.75 17.22 5.24
CA VAL A 383 17.13 16.22 6.13
C VAL A 383 17.99 16.05 7.38
N ILE A 384 17.40 16.26 8.56
CA ILE A 384 18.04 16.15 9.86
C ILE A 384 17.28 15.11 10.70
N ALA A 385 17.99 14.16 11.29
CA ALA A 385 17.40 13.25 12.27
C ALA A 385 17.30 13.96 13.63
N VAL A 386 16.13 13.90 14.27
CA VAL A 386 15.87 14.62 15.53
C VAL A 386 16.30 13.80 16.75
N HIS A 387 16.22 12.47 16.65
CA HIS A 387 16.65 11.53 17.68
C HIS A 387 17.35 10.35 17.01
N ALA A 388 18.68 10.43 16.90
CA ALA A 388 19.54 9.31 16.47
C ALA A 388 20.44 8.90 17.62
#